data_AF-A0A9D9W7V9-F1
#
_entry.id   AF-A0A9D9W7V9-F1
#
_cell.length_a   1.000
_cell.length_b   1.000
_cell.length_c   1.000
_cell.angle_alpha   90.00
_cell.angle_beta   90.00
_cell.angle_gamma   90.00
#
_symmetry.space_group_name_H-M   'P 1'
#
loop_
_entity.id
_entity.type
_entity.pdbx_description
1 polymer ?
#
loop_
_entity_poly.entity_id
_entity_poly.type
_entity_poly.pdbx_seq_one_letter_code
_entity_poly.pdbx_strand_id
1 'polypeptide(L)'
;MSLFPSEKIVLDLPQAEIEWYPNFLNSEQSKLLFDRLLHEIPWQQDEIKVYGKNHLQPRLTALFGNEGKPYSYSNIVMQPHPWNSLLTYIKEEIETVCSTSFTTVLLNLYRDGQDSNGWHADNEKELGRNPVIASLSLGASRVFHLKHNNQPELRQRIVLENGSLLLMKGETQHFWKHQIPKTAQEIGPRINLTFRMIK
;
A
#
# COMPACT_ATOMS: atom_id res chain seq x y z
N MET A 1 14.15 10.77 -21.15
CA MET A 1 14.61 11.29 -19.85
C MET A 1 13.80 10.56 -18.80
N SER A 2 14.42 9.92 -17.80
CA SER A 2 13.68 9.38 -16.67
C SER A 2 12.86 10.51 -16.09
N LEU A 3 11.52 10.40 -16.14
CA LEU A 3 10.59 11.43 -15.64
C LEU A 3 10.66 11.56 -14.10
N PHE A 4 11.46 10.73 -13.45
CA PHE A 4 11.61 10.68 -12.00
C PHE A 4 13.10 10.54 -11.64
N PRO A 5 13.64 11.55 -10.95
CA PRO A 5 14.12 11.26 -9.61
C PRO A 5 13.65 12.34 -8.63
N SER A 6 12.60 12.05 -7.88
CA SER A 6 12.41 12.70 -6.59
C SER A 6 13.43 12.10 -5.63
N GLU A 7 14.24 12.95 -4.99
CA GLU A 7 15.20 12.53 -3.98
C GLU A 7 14.49 11.68 -2.92
N LYS A 8 15.01 10.48 -2.68
CA LYS A 8 14.44 9.56 -1.69
C LYS A 8 14.90 9.97 -0.29
N ILE A 9 13.99 9.92 0.66
CA ILE A 9 14.28 10.03 2.08
C ILE A 9 14.38 8.60 2.61
N VAL A 10 15.54 8.24 3.16
CA VAL A 10 15.73 6.95 3.85
C VAL A 10 15.42 7.16 5.32
N LEU A 11 14.52 6.35 5.88
CA LEU A 11 14.24 6.41 7.32
C LEU A 11 15.27 5.59 8.08
N ASP A 12 16.00 6.26 8.97
CA ASP A 12 16.96 5.62 9.88
C ASP A 12 16.19 4.98 11.05
N LEU A 13 15.78 3.73 10.84
CA LEU A 13 15.05 2.92 11.81
C LEU A 13 15.74 1.56 11.96
N PRO A 14 15.90 1.04 13.18
CA PRO A 14 16.54 -0.25 13.39
C PRO A 14 15.73 -1.38 12.76
N GLN A 15 16.43 -2.33 12.11
CA GLN A 15 15.83 -3.49 11.45
C GLN A 15 14.73 -3.12 10.43
N ALA A 16 14.82 -1.95 9.82
CA ALA A 16 13.95 -1.54 8.73
C ALA A 16 14.78 -0.98 7.58
N GLU A 17 14.28 -1.19 6.37
CA GLU A 17 14.77 -0.54 5.17
C GLU A 17 13.56 0.12 4.53
N ILE A 18 13.40 1.42 4.77
CA ILE A 18 12.26 2.19 4.27
C ILE A 18 12.77 3.39 3.49
N GLU A 19 12.33 3.49 2.25
CA GLU A 19 12.64 4.60 1.35
C GLU A 19 11.34 5.32 0.99
N TRP A 20 11.32 6.63 1.13
CA TRP A 20 10.15 7.46 0.88
C TRP A 20 10.44 8.50 -0.20
N TYR A 21 9.62 8.51 -1.22
CA TYR A 21 9.66 9.44 -2.34
C TYR A 21 8.43 10.34 -2.23
N PRO A 22 8.52 11.50 -1.56
CA PRO A 22 7.36 12.36 -1.32
C PRO A 22 6.72 12.88 -2.62
N ASN A 23 7.56 13.17 -3.61
CA ASN A 23 7.16 13.71 -4.91
C ASN A 23 7.37 12.69 -6.04
N PHE A 24 6.99 11.43 -5.82
CA PHE A 24 7.16 10.39 -6.85
C PHE A 24 6.34 10.71 -8.09
N LEU A 25 5.10 11.17 -7.94
CA LEU A 25 4.30 11.71 -9.04
C LEU A 25 4.07 13.20 -8.84
N ASN A 26 3.98 13.94 -9.94
CA ASN A 26 3.52 15.33 -9.87
C ASN A 26 1.99 15.39 -9.63
N SER A 27 1.48 16.59 -9.33
CA SER A 27 0.07 16.79 -8.98
C SER A 27 -0.89 16.47 -10.13
N GLU A 28 -0.51 16.75 -11.38
CA GLU A 28 -1.33 16.47 -12.57
C GLU A 28 -1.45 14.96 -12.81
N GLN A 29 -0.32 14.25 -12.80
CA GLN A 29 -0.28 12.78 -12.91
C GLN A 29 -1.09 12.13 -11.80
N SER A 30 -0.90 12.59 -10.55
CA SER A 30 -1.58 12.03 -9.39
C SER A 30 -3.09 12.23 -9.47
N LYS A 31 -3.54 13.43 -9.90
CA LYS A 31 -4.97 13.71 -10.11
C LYS A 31 -5.56 12.82 -11.20
N LEU A 32 -4.90 12.72 -12.35
CA LEU A 32 -5.36 11.89 -13.45
C LEU A 32 -5.48 10.41 -13.04
N LEU A 33 -4.45 9.86 -12.40
CA LEU A 33 -4.46 8.46 -11.95
C LEU A 33 -5.53 8.24 -10.87
N PHE A 34 -5.67 9.17 -9.92
CA PHE A 34 -6.71 9.09 -8.89
C PHE A 34 -8.11 9.04 -9.53
N ASP A 35 -8.42 9.99 -10.41
CA ASP A 35 -9.73 10.10 -11.05
C ASP A 35 -10.03 8.83 -11.87
N ARG A 36 -9.05 8.32 -12.63
CA ARG A 36 -9.24 7.07 -13.40
C ARG A 36 -9.43 5.85 -12.51
N LEU A 37 -8.58 5.64 -11.50
CA LEU A 37 -8.69 4.48 -10.61
C LEU A 37 -9.99 4.48 -9.80
N LEU A 38 -10.49 5.67 -9.43
CA LEU A 38 -11.75 5.77 -8.70
C LEU A 38 -12.93 5.20 -9.50
N HIS A 39 -12.93 5.38 -10.84
CA HIS A 39 -14.03 4.96 -11.72
C HIS A 39 -13.80 3.60 -12.40
N GLU A 40 -12.55 3.24 -12.72
CA GLU A 40 -12.22 2.05 -13.52
C GLU A 40 -12.02 0.78 -12.67
N ILE A 41 -11.77 0.91 -11.36
CA ILE A 41 -11.48 -0.23 -10.49
C ILE A 41 -12.78 -0.83 -9.93
N PRO A 42 -12.93 -2.17 -9.99
CA PRO A 42 -14.08 -2.87 -9.41
C PRO A 42 -13.96 -2.96 -7.89
N TRP A 43 -14.18 -1.84 -7.21
CA TRP A 43 -14.09 -1.76 -5.74
C TRP A 43 -15.11 -2.67 -5.06
N GLN A 44 -14.65 -3.45 -4.08
CA GLN A 44 -15.49 -4.29 -3.23
C GLN A 44 -15.21 -4.06 -1.76
N GLN A 45 -16.15 -4.43 -0.89
CA GLN A 45 -15.97 -4.38 0.57
C GLN A 45 -16.13 -5.79 1.14
N ASP A 46 -15.01 -6.41 1.51
CA ASP A 46 -15.02 -7.77 2.04
C ASP A 46 -15.36 -7.83 3.55
N GLU A 47 -15.86 -8.98 4.01
CA GLU A 47 -16.01 -9.28 5.44
C GLU A 47 -14.72 -9.88 6.01
N ILE A 48 -14.22 -9.29 7.09
CA ILE A 48 -13.12 -9.83 7.91
C ILE A 48 -13.65 -10.38 9.22
N LYS A 49 -12.98 -11.42 9.73
CA LYS A 49 -13.24 -11.94 11.07
C LYS A 49 -12.28 -11.34 12.08
N VAL A 50 -12.80 -10.48 12.97
CA VAL A 50 -12.03 -9.84 14.04
C VAL A 50 -12.60 -10.29 15.38
N TYR A 51 -11.76 -10.86 16.25
CA TYR A 51 -12.17 -11.44 17.54
C TYR A 51 -13.39 -12.39 17.45
N GLY A 52 -13.44 -13.19 16.39
CA GLY A 52 -14.50 -14.17 16.15
C GLY A 52 -15.79 -13.60 15.54
N LYS A 53 -15.91 -12.28 15.39
CA LYS A 53 -17.08 -11.62 14.78
C LYS A 53 -16.77 -11.16 13.35
N ASN A 54 -17.78 -11.22 12.48
CA ASN A 54 -17.66 -10.71 11.11
C ASN A 54 -17.90 -9.19 11.12
N HIS A 55 -17.02 -8.48 10.42
CA HIS A 55 -17.09 -7.04 10.22
C HIS A 55 -16.74 -6.72 8.78
N LEU A 56 -17.41 -5.74 8.18
CA LEU A 56 -16.94 -5.19 6.91
C LEU A 56 -15.57 -4.54 7.12
N GLN A 57 -14.66 -4.77 6.18
CA GLN A 57 -13.40 -4.04 6.14
C GLN A 57 -13.71 -2.53 6.10
N PRO A 58 -13.06 -1.70 6.92
CA PRO A 58 -13.28 -0.25 6.91
C PRO A 58 -12.48 0.37 5.75
N ARG A 59 -12.67 -0.13 4.53
CA ARG A 59 -12.13 0.36 3.25
C ARG A 59 -12.68 -0.50 2.12
N LEU A 60 -12.61 -0.01 0.90
CA LEU A 60 -12.83 -0.83 -0.29
C LEU A 60 -11.50 -1.36 -0.81
N THR A 61 -11.52 -2.54 -1.42
CA THR A 61 -10.34 -3.20 -1.95
C THR A 61 -10.57 -3.72 -3.35
N ALA A 62 -9.48 -3.91 -4.10
CA ALA A 62 -9.46 -4.68 -5.34
C ALA A 62 -8.08 -5.30 -5.51
N LEU A 63 -8.01 -6.58 -5.87
CA LEU A 63 -6.75 -7.30 -6.08
C LEU A 63 -6.53 -7.54 -7.57
N PHE A 64 -5.33 -7.26 -8.05
CA PHE A 64 -4.89 -7.56 -9.42
C PHE A 64 -3.58 -8.33 -9.42
N GLY A 65 -3.37 -9.23 -10.38
CA GLY A 65 -2.15 -10.04 -10.43
C GLY A 65 -1.99 -10.89 -11.69
N ASN A 66 -0.79 -11.45 -11.88
CA ASN A 66 -0.41 -12.17 -13.11
C ASN A 66 -1.06 -13.55 -13.27
N GLU A 67 -1.29 -14.30 -12.19
CA GLU A 67 -1.42 -15.76 -12.30
C GLU A 67 -2.78 -16.34 -11.89
N GLY A 68 -3.80 -15.52 -11.61
CA GLY A 68 -5.08 -16.04 -11.07
C GLY A 68 -4.91 -16.82 -9.76
N LYS A 69 -3.71 -16.83 -9.17
CA LYS A 69 -3.42 -17.52 -7.92
C LYS A 69 -4.15 -16.77 -6.80
N PRO A 70 -4.98 -17.46 -6.00
CA PRO A 70 -5.63 -16.84 -4.87
C PRO A 70 -4.59 -16.26 -3.91
N TYR A 71 -4.78 -15.01 -3.49
CA TYR A 71 -3.97 -14.37 -2.45
C TYR A 71 -4.74 -14.45 -1.13
N SER A 72 -4.08 -14.98 -0.10
CA SER A 72 -4.67 -15.07 1.24
C SER A 72 -4.25 -13.88 2.10
N TYR A 73 -5.18 -12.97 2.40
CA TYR A 73 -4.95 -11.83 3.29
C TYR A 73 -6.01 -11.78 4.38
N SER A 74 -5.59 -11.65 5.65
CA SER A 74 -6.51 -11.53 6.80
C SER A 74 -7.57 -12.66 6.89
N ASN A 75 -7.19 -13.89 6.53
CA ASN A 75 -8.07 -15.08 6.42
C ASN A 75 -9.15 -15.01 5.32
N ILE A 76 -9.02 -14.09 4.37
CA ILE A 76 -9.85 -14.03 3.15
C ILE A 76 -9.01 -14.52 1.99
N VAL A 77 -9.61 -15.34 1.13
CA VAL A 77 -9.04 -15.73 -0.15
C VAL A 77 -9.58 -14.79 -1.22
N MET A 78 -8.73 -13.93 -1.74
CA MET A 78 -9.07 -12.99 -2.81
C MET A 78 -8.61 -13.57 -4.17
N GLN A 79 -9.49 -13.50 -5.17
CA GLN A 79 -9.15 -13.86 -6.54
C GLN A 79 -8.67 -12.61 -7.28
N PRO A 80 -7.43 -12.59 -7.80
CA PRO A 80 -6.92 -11.41 -8.49
C PRO A 80 -7.61 -11.23 -9.84
N HIS A 81 -8.00 -10.00 -10.15
CA HIS A 81 -8.33 -9.58 -11.50
C HIS A 81 -7.06 -9.59 -12.38
N PRO A 82 -7.18 -9.81 -13.69
CA PRO A 82 -6.07 -9.62 -14.62
C PRO A 82 -5.68 -8.14 -14.66
N TRP A 83 -4.38 -7.86 -14.77
CA TRP A 83 -3.87 -6.49 -14.94
C TRP A 83 -4.59 -5.75 -16.08
N ASN A 84 -4.94 -4.49 -15.82
CA ASN A 84 -5.40 -3.57 -16.85
C ASN A 84 -4.26 -2.62 -17.28
N SER A 85 -4.44 -1.92 -18.39
CA SER A 85 -3.39 -1.04 -18.95
C SER A 85 -2.96 0.07 -17.99
N LEU A 86 -3.88 0.61 -17.19
CA LEU A 86 -3.60 1.65 -16.20
C LEU A 86 -2.69 1.15 -15.08
N LEU A 87 -3.00 -0.02 -14.51
CA LEU A 87 -2.21 -0.63 -13.44
C LEU A 87 -0.87 -1.15 -13.96
N THR A 88 -0.81 -1.66 -15.20
CA THR A 88 0.45 -2.05 -15.85
C THR A 88 1.36 -0.83 -16.01
N TYR A 89 0.84 0.30 -16.48
CA TYR A 89 1.60 1.55 -16.59
C TYR A 89 2.18 1.99 -15.24
N ILE A 90 1.34 2.06 -14.19
CA ILE A 90 1.81 2.45 -12.84
C ILE A 90 2.88 1.46 -12.33
N LYS A 91 2.68 0.17 -12.56
CA LYS A 91 3.63 -0.88 -12.17
C LYS A 91 4.99 -0.63 -12.82
N GLU A 92 5.05 -0.45 -14.14
CA GLU A 92 6.30 -0.25 -14.89
C GLU A 92 7.07 1.00 -14.42
N GLU A 93 6.36 2.09 -14.12
CA GLU A 93 6.98 3.31 -13.56
C GLU A 93 7.62 3.05 -12.19
N ILE A 94 6.94 2.31 -11.30
CA ILE A 94 7.48 1.95 -9.99
C ILE A 94 8.66 0.98 -10.13
N GLU A 95 8.53 -0.05 -10.98
CA GLU A 95 9.58 -1.06 -11.22
C GLU A 95 10.89 -0.43 -11.71
N THR A 96 10.80 0.66 -12.48
CA THR A 96 11.96 1.43 -12.95
C THR A 96 12.74 2.08 -11.80
N VAL A 97 12.06 2.48 -10.72
CA VAL A 97 12.70 3.13 -9.56
C VAL A 97 13.19 2.11 -8.53
N CYS A 98 12.48 1.01 -8.32
CA CYS A 98 12.82 0.03 -7.26
C CYS A 98 13.65 -1.16 -7.76
N SER A 99 13.94 -1.27 -9.05
CA SER A 99 14.69 -2.38 -9.67
C SER A 99 14.17 -3.76 -9.24
N THR A 100 12.85 -3.87 -9.05
CA THR A 100 12.15 -5.06 -8.56
C THR A 100 10.89 -5.22 -9.37
N SER A 101 10.60 -6.43 -9.84
CA SER A 101 9.34 -6.72 -10.52
C SER A 101 8.24 -7.09 -9.53
N PHE A 102 7.01 -6.65 -9.81
CA PHE A 102 5.82 -6.98 -9.02
C PHE A 102 4.88 -7.87 -9.81
N THR A 103 4.26 -8.83 -9.13
CA THR A 103 3.32 -9.78 -9.74
C THR A 103 1.89 -9.53 -9.28
N THR A 104 1.69 -8.73 -8.23
CA THR A 104 0.39 -8.47 -7.60
C THR A 104 0.31 -7.04 -7.09
N VAL A 105 -0.88 -6.45 -7.14
CA VAL A 105 -1.20 -5.19 -6.47
C VAL A 105 -2.52 -5.30 -5.71
N LEU A 106 -2.51 -4.94 -4.43
CA LEU A 106 -3.72 -4.73 -3.64
C LEU A 106 -4.03 -3.24 -3.58
N LEU A 107 -5.14 -2.86 -4.20
CA LEU A 107 -5.67 -1.51 -4.10
C LEU A 107 -6.53 -1.37 -2.86
N ASN A 108 -6.43 -0.23 -2.20
CA ASN A 108 -7.21 0.13 -1.02
C ASN A 108 -7.76 1.55 -1.21
N LEU A 109 -9.09 1.68 -1.25
CA LEU A 109 -9.80 2.95 -1.27
C LEU A 109 -10.34 3.23 0.14
N TYR A 110 -9.78 4.25 0.77
CA TYR A 110 -10.28 4.84 2.01
C TYR A 110 -11.20 5.98 1.60
N ARG A 111 -12.51 5.82 1.81
CA ARG A 111 -13.53 6.77 1.35
C ARG A 111 -13.44 8.11 2.08
N ASP A 112 -13.07 8.06 3.35
CA ASP A 112 -12.96 9.20 4.26
C ASP A 112 -12.00 8.90 5.44
N GLY A 113 -12.04 9.75 6.48
CA GLY A 113 -11.29 9.57 7.72
C GLY A 113 -11.72 8.38 8.58
N GLN A 114 -12.89 7.80 8.35
CA GLN A 114 -13.45 6.69 9.15
C GLN A 114 -13.03 5.31 8.62
N ASP A 115 -12.60 5.24 7.36
CA ASP A 115 -11.91 4.08 6.80
C ASP A 115 -10.47 3.96 7.34
N SER A 116 -9.98 2.74 7.54
CA SER A 116 -8.69 2.45 8.19
C SER A 116 -8.12 1.08 7.80
N ASN A 117 -6.88 0.84 8.20
CA ASN A 117 -6.30 -0.49 8.23
C ASN A 117 -5.53 -0.64 9.53
N GLY A 118 -5.88 -1.64 10.34
CA GLY A 118 -5.32 -1.84 11.68
C GLY A 118 -3.85 -2.25 11.68
N TRP A 119 -3.25 -2.39 12.86
CA TRP A 119 -1.86 -2.83 12.98
C TRP A 119 -1.62 -4.20 12.35
N HIS A 120 -0.77 -4.25 11.32
CA HIS A 120 -0.37 -5.48 10.63
C HIS A 120 1.08 -5.35 10.12
N ALA A 121 1.61 -6.46 9.62
CA ALA A 121 2.82 -6.51 8.82
C ALA A 121 2.51 -7.39 7.61
N ASP A 122 3.11 -7.09 6.46
CA ASP A 122 2.92 -7.86 5.23
C ASP A 122 3.89 -9.05 5.24
N ASN A 123 3.53 -10.08 6.00
CA ASN A 123 4.37 -11.25 6.28
C ASN A 123 3.73 -12.58 5.82
N GLU A 124 2.85 -12.51 4.83
CA GLU A 124 2.26 -13.69 4.21
C GLU A 124 3.36 -14.57 3.61
N LYS A 125 3.23 -15.90 3.79
CA LYS A 125 4.23 -16.88 3.34
C LYS A 125 4.55 -16.77 1.85
N GLU A 126 3.54 -16.43 1.05
CA GLU A 126 3.59 -16.27 -0.40
C GLU A 126 4.53 -15.14 -0.86
N LEU A 127 4.83 -14.18 0.01
CA LEU A 127 5.75 -13.07 -0.26
C LEU A 127 7.24 -13.47 -0.07
N GLY A 128 7.49 -14.62 0.54
CA GLY A 128 8.84 -15.09 0.87
C GLY A 128 9.50 -14.30 2.01
N ARG A 129 10.82 -14.46 2.16
CA ARG A 129 11.62 -13.75 3.17
C ARG A 129 12.04 -12.38 2.65
N ASN A 130 11.94 -11.35 3.51
CA ASN A 130 12.31 -9.97 3.21
C ASN A 130 11.67 -9.42 1.92
N PRO A 131 10.33 -9.38 1.84
CA PRO A 131 9.65 -8.90 0.63
C PRO A 131 9.92 -7.42 0.39
N VAL A 132 10.02 -7.05 -0.90
CA VAL A 132 9.97 -5.66 -1.34
C VAL A 132 8.51 -5.30 -1.57
N ILE A 133 8.07 -4.21 -0.92
CA ILE A 133 6.70 -3.72 -0.98
C ILE A 133 6.74 -2.26 -1.41
N ALA A 134 6.05 -1.95 -2.50
CA ALA A 134 5.91 -0.58 -2.98
C ALA A 134 4.49 -0.07 -2.74
N SER A 135 4.37 1.07 -2.09
CA SER A 135 3.09 1.65 -1.68
C SER A 135 2.93 3.06 -2.28
N LEU A 136 2.14 3.16 -3.35
CA LEU A 136 1.80 4.44 -3.98
C LEU A 136 0.52 5.01 -3.35
N SER A 137 0.54 6.29 -2.98
CA SER A 137 -0.60 7.00 -2.38
C SER A 137 -1.13 8.09 -3.31
N LEU A 138 -2.45 8.14 -3.49
CA LEU A 138 -3.15 9.11 -4.33
C LEU A 138 -4.36 9.69 -3.56
N GLY A 139 -4.67 10.97 -3.76
CA GLY A 139 -5.77 11.66 -3.10
C GLY A 139 -5.39 12.21 -1.72
N ALA A 140 -6.30 12.14 -0.75
CA ALA A 140 -6.10 12.76 0.55
C ALA A 140 -4.93 12.16 1.34
N SER A 141 -4.15 13.01 2.01
CA SER A 141 -3.02 12.59 2.84
C SER A 141 -3.49 11.79 4.06
N ARG A 142 -2.75 10.72 4.40
CA ARG A 142 -3.01 9.93 5.61
C ARG A 142 -1.72 9.68 6.38
N VAL A 143 -1.82 9.69 7.71
CA VAL A 143 -0.68 9.35 8.57
C VAL A 143 -0.51 7.82 8.58
N PHE A 144 0.62 7.35 8.08
CA PHE A 144 1.08 5.99 8.20
C PHE A 144 1.87 5.84 9.49
N HIS A 145 1.38 5.00 10.39
CA HIS A 145 2.06 4.74 11.65
C HIS A 145 2.91 3.49 11.53
N LEU A 146 4.10 3.53 12.11
CA LEU A 146 5.01 2.41 12.29
C LEU A 146 5.26 2.21 13.78
N LYS A 147 5.31 0.96 14.23
CA LYS A 147 5.76 0.59 15.58
C LYS A 147 6.62 -0.66 15.52
N HIS A 148 7.70 -0.70 16.29
CA HIS A 148 8.52 -1.88 16.43
C HIS A 148 7.78 -2.94 17.29
N ASN A 149 7.94 -4.22 16.95
CA ASN A 149 7.23 -5.33 17.60
C ASN A 149 7.67 -5.55 19.04
N ASN A 150 8.97 -5.35 19.31
CA ASN A 150 9.60 -5.69 20.61
C ASN A 150 10.14 -4.46 21.37
N GLN A 151 10.03 -3.26 20.80
CA GLN A 151 10.58 -2.00 21.35
C GLN A 151 9.47 -0.94 21.31
N PRO A 152 8.57 -0.90 22.31
CA PRO A 152 7.34 -0.10 22.28
C PRO A 152 7.53 1.42 22.11
N GLU A 153 8.70 1.92 22.49
CA GLU A 153 9.18 3.29 22.35
C GLU A 153 9.54 3.65 20.91
N LEU A 154 9.93 2.67 20.09
CA LEU A 154 10.27 2.88 18.69
C LEU A 154 9.00 2.97 17.84
N ARG A 155 8.64 4.22 17.52
CA ARG A 155 7.47 4.56 16.70
C ARG A 155 7.84 5.64 15.71
N GLN A 156 7.32 5.52 14.50
CA GLN A 156 7.47 6.53 13.47
C GLN A 156 6.11 6.87 12.87
N ARG A 157 5.95 8.12 12.42
CA ARG A 157 4.80 8.57 11.65
C ARG A 157 5.29 9.17 10.35
N ILE A 158 4.64 8.82 9.25
CA ILE A 158 4.91 9.37 7.93
C ILE A 158 3.58 9.89 7.39
N VAL A 159 3.55 11.13 6.92
CA VAL A 159 2.37 11.62 6.20
C VAL A 159 2.53 11.17 4.75
N LEU A 160 1.68 10.24 4.31
CA LEU A 160 1.67 9.78 2.92
C LEU A 160 0.79 10.72 2.11
N GLU A 161 1.45 11.61 1.39
CA GLU A 161 0.82 12.66 0.57
C GLU A 161 0.44 12.13 -0.82
N ASN A 162 -0.37 12.93 -1.52
CA ASN A 162 -0.76 12.68 -2.89
C ASN A 162 0.47 12.53 -3.80
N GLY A 163 0.55 11.42 -4.52
CA GLY A 163 1.67 11.13 -5.43
C GLY A 163 2.91 10.58 -4.76
N SER A 164 2.89 10.30 -3.45
CA SER A 164 4.05 9.75 -2.75
C SER A 164 4.18 8.23 -2.90
N LEU A 165 5.42 7.75 -3.00
CA LEU A 165 5.78 6.34 -3.04
C LEU A 165 6.58 5.97 -1.80
N LEU A 166 6.18 4.91 -1.11
CA LEU A 166 6.90 4.34 0.03
C LEU A 166 7.36 2.92 -0.32
N LEU A 167 8.66 2.65 -0.24
CA LEU A 167 9.23 1.32 -0.36
C LEU A 167 9.55 0.78 1.03
N MET A 168 9.09 -0.43 1.32
CA MET A 168 9.46 -1.18 2.52
C MET A 168 10.16 -2.47 2.09
N LYS A 169 11.38 -2.68 2.60
CA LYS A 169 12.31 -3.72 2.16
C LYS A 169 12.99 -4.39 3.35
N GLY A 170 13.91 -5.32 3.07
CA GLY A 170 14.74 -5.96 4.08
C GLY A 170 13.90 -6.62 5.16
N GLU A 171 14.30 -6.45 6.41
CA GLU A 171 13.63 -7.11 7.55
C GLU A 171 12.42 -6.32 8.10
N THR A 172 11.98 -5.26 7.41
CA THR A 172 10.93 -4.35 7.90
C THR A 172 9.67 -5.11 8.34
N GLN A 173 9.17 -6.05 7.54
CA GLN A 173 7.95 -6.82 7.85
C GLN A 173 8.13 -7.85 8.98
N HIS A 174 9.36 -8.12 9.40
CA HIS A 174 9.67 -8.99 10.54
C HIS A 174 9.61 -8.22 11.87
N PHE A 175 10.09 -6.97 11.88
CA PHE A 175 10.30 -6.21 13.11
C PHE A 175 9.31 -5.07 13.31
N TRP A 176 8.64 -4.61 12.25
CA TRP A 176 7.74 -3.48 12.30
C TRP A 176 6.32 -3.86 11.90
N LYS A 177 5.36 -3.26 12.60
CA LYS A 177 3.95 -3.23 12.19
C LYS A 177 3.58 -1.84 11.75
N HIS A 178 2.63 -1.76 10.85
CA HIS A 178 2.10 -0.51 10.35
C HIS A 178 0.57 -0.46 10.34
N GLN A 179 0.02 0.75 10.27
CA GLN A 179 -1.42 0.98 10.16
C GLN A 179 -1.73 2.31 9.47
N ILE A 180 -2.96 2.42 8.98
CA ILE A 180 -3.62 3.68 8.63
C ILE A 180 -4.76 3.87 9.65
N PRO A 181 -4.58 4.71 10.69
CA PRO A 181 -5.60 4.91 11.72
C PRO A 181 -6.77 5.76 11.19
N LYS A 182 -7.93 5.63 11.82
CA LYS A 182 -9.05 6.56 11.62
C LYS A 182 -8.67 7.97 12.07
N THR A 183 -9.31 8.98 11.50
CA THR A 183 -9.21 10.37 11.91
C THR A 183 -10.59 11.02 11.93
N ALA A 184 -10.82 11.89 12.90
CA ALA A 184 -12.02 12.72 12.98
C ALA A 184 -11.94 13.97 12.09
N GLN A 185 -10.78 14.23 11.47
CA GLN A 185 -10.64 15.30 10.49
C GLN A 185 -11.48 14.99 9.25
N GLU A 186 -12.19 16.00 8.76
CA GLU A 186 -12.89 15.92 7.48
C GLU A 186 -11.86 15.92 6.35
N ILE A 187 -11.65 14.75 5.75
CA ILE A 187 -10.68 14.54 4.68
C ILE A 187 -11.34 13.77 3.54
N GLY A 188 -10.87 14.05 2.33
CA GLY A 188 -11.34 13.37 1.12
C GLY A 188 -10.89 11.91 1.01
N PRO A 189 -11.28 11.25 -0.09
CA PRO A 189 -10.88 9.89 -0.39
C PRO A 189 -9.37 9.75 -0.66
N ARG A 190 -8.82 8.58 -0.32
CA ARG A 190 -7.44 8.17 -0.61
C ARG A 190 -7.44 6.81 -1.28
N ILE A 191 -6.72 6.70 -2.40
CA ILE A 191 -6.41 5.42 -3.03
C ILE A 191 -4.96 5.07 -2.72
N ASN A 192 -4.72 3.81 -2.35
CA ASN A 192 -3.41 3.26 -2.11
C ASN A 192 -3.22 1.99 -2.92
N LEU A 193 -2.11 1.91 -3.65
CA LEU A 193 -1.72 0.73 -4.41
C LEU A 193 -0.52 0.10 -3.72
N THR A 194 -0.70 -1.10 -3.18
CA THR A 194 0.38 -1.86 -2.54
C THR A 194 0.82 -2.99 -3.47
N PHE A 195 1.95 -2.78 -4.14
CA PHE A 195 2.57 -3.73 -5.05
C PHE A 195 3.45 -4.71 -4.29
N ARG A 196 3.35 -5.98 -4.68
CA ARG A 196 4.08 -7.10 -4.07
C ARG A 196 4.52 -8.09 -5.14
N MET A 197 5.57 -8.83 -4.82
CA MET A 197 6.02 -9.98 -5.59
C MET A 197 5.61 -11.26 -4.85
N ILE A 198 4.60 -11.94 -5.37
CA ILE A 198 4.27 -13.31 -5.00
C ILE A 198 5.10 -14.25 -5.87
N LYS A 199 5.74 -15.23 -5.25
CA LYS A 199 6.55 -16.27 -5.90
C LYS A 199 5.73 -17.48 -6.33
#